data_AF-A0A8S9B995-F1
#
_entry.id   AF-A0A8S9B995-F1
#
_cell.length_a   1.000
_cell.length_b   1.000
_cell.length_c   1.000
_cell.angle_alpha   90.00
_cell.angle_beta   90.00
_cell.angle_gamma   90.00
#
_symmetry.space_group_name_H-M   'P 1'
#
loop_
_entity.id
_entity.type
_entity.pdbx_description
1 polymer ?
#
loop_
_entity_poly.entity_id
_entity_poly.type
_entity_poly.pdbx_seq_one_letter_code
_entity_poly.pdbx_strand_id
1 'polypeptide(L)'
;MSSSSTYYSSGDASHSSSSSHSNTFPIHGNNIKEYEDTLLKPKDILSQPENALPHSANALPLHEDILVDILSQPENHTITNTDRSKYRNVHIFNASNRNTTISGLILTDGITNANFYAIVEIIIIAISDFTLRNESDVIIEKDSSLLQPGNYYIYAPQPFDLSNELLLSRALSLQTGTRVQAFRDAVRLRDGRCVITREEYFDDNWRGFEAAHIFPLAYEQYWIEHNYGRWISIIPDKEGIINSVQNRLLLRSDIHQLFDFYNLSINPDDNYKIVCFSRNKKGIAGKYLNQRLLDNPQKPADQLLRWHFRQAVLTNIKGAGEPIFEHDFPPGSDIVSSILEGPKAAKRMEFELFSRLATQFDLTE
;
A
#
# COMPACT_ATOMS: atom_id res chain seq x y z
N MET A 1 2.87 73.12 -8.56
CA MET A 1 4.32 73.06 -8.29
C MET A 1 4.77 71.66 -8.72
N SER A 2 5.00 71.39 -10.01
CA SER A 2 6.20 71.78 -10.80
C SER A 2 7.46 71.15 -10.18
N SER A 3 8.30 70.32 -10.80
CA SER A 3 8.51 69.87 -12.20
C SER A 3 9.48 68.65 -12.11
N SER A 4 9.45 67.62 -12.98
CA SER A 4 10.27 67.44 -14.22
C SER A 4 11.79 67.54 -13.97
N SER A 5 12.74 66.78 -14.53
CA SER A 5 12.89 65.79 -15.62
C SER A 5 14.36 65.29 -15.53
N THR A 6 14.67 64.00 -15.65
CA THR A 6 15.09 63.22 -16.85
C THR A 6 16.49 63.49 -17.46
N TYR A 7 17.14 62.38 -17.84
CA TYR A 7 18.02 62.11 -19.01
C TYR A 7 19.57 62.20 -18.93
N TYR A 8 20.20 61.05 -19.24
CA TYR A 8 21.20 60.71 -20.28
C TYR A 8 22.30 59.78 -19.74
N SER A 9 22.97 58.88 -20.46
CA SER A 9 22.67 57.91 -21.54
C SER A 9 24.03 57.23 -21.88
N SER A 10 23.99 55.94 -22.24
CA SER A 10 24.77 55.25 -23.30
C SER A 10 26.31 55.14 -23.30
N GLY A 11 26.77 53.95 -23.75
CA GLY A 11 28.08 53.70 -24.37
C GLY A 11 28.83 52.48 -23.79
N ASP A 12 28.48 51.23 -24.09
CA ASP A 12 28.79 50.37 -25.27
C ASP A 12 30.25 49.89 -25.48
N ALA A 13 30.35 48.55 -25.62
CA ALA A 13 31.31 47.70 -26.36
C ALA A 13 32.81 47.73 -25.94
N SER A 14 33.62 46.66 -26.03
CA SER A 14 33.66 45.50 -26.94
C SER A 14 34.72 44.47 -26.50
N HIS A 15 34.45 43.19 -26.78
CA HIS A 15 35.34 42.09 -27.23
C HIS A 15 36.84 41.99 -26.84
N SER A 16 37.23 40.78 -26.38
CA SER A 16 38.39 40.04 -26.94
C SER A 16 38.37 38.54 -26.60
N SER A 17 38.66 37.73 -27.61
CA SER A 17 38.74 36.27 -27.71
C SER A 17 40.17 35.75 -27.74
N SER A 18 40.45 34.51 -27.28
CA SER A 18 41.38 33.48 -27.86
C SER A 18 41.81 32.44 -26.80
N SER A 19 41.49 31.14 -26.96
CA SER A 19 42.29 30.02 -27.54
C SER A 19 42.91 29.10 -26.46
N SER A 20 42.36 27.90 -26.22
CA SER A 20 42.81 26.58 -26.73
C SER A 20 44.17 26.10 -26.23
N HIS A 21 44.18 25.07 -25.36
CA HIS A 21 45.25 24.07 -25.28
C HIS A 21 44.68 22.67 -25.00
N SER A 22 45.03 21.78 -25.91
CA SER A 22 44.88 20.33 -25.93
C SER A 22 45.79 19.65 -24.91
N ASN A 23 45.35 18.55 -24.31
CA ASN A 23 46.24 17.46 -23.90
C ASN A 23 45.51 16.12 -24.02
N THR A 24 46.20 15.17 -24.65
CA THR A 24 45.71 13.88 -25.12
C THR A 24 46.49 12.74 -24.45
N PHE A 25 45.75 11.77 -23.88
CA PHE A 25 46.01 10.32 -23.70
C PHE A 25 47.18 9.82 -22.79
N PRO A 26 47.03 8.63 -22.13
CA PRO A 26 46.97 7.33 -22.81
C PRO A 26 45.72 6.48 -22.55
N ILE A 27 45.38 5.70 -23.57
CA ILE A 27 44.45 4.57 -23.59
C ILE A 27 45.21 3.29 -23.20
N HIS A 28 44.64 2.54 -22.27
CA HIS A 28 44.77 1.08 -22.08
C HIS A 28 43.45 0.67 -21.41
N GLY A 29 42.60 -0.25 -21.87
CA GLY A 29 42.72 -1.31 -22.85
C GLY A 29 41.95 -2.51 -22.29
N ASN A 30 40.77 -2.79 -22.86
CA ASN A 30 40.00 -4.04 -22.85
C ASN A 30 39.32 -4.53 -21.54
N ASN A 31 37.99 -4.44 -21.48
CA ASN A 31 37.10 -5.52 -21.96
C ASN A 31 35.64 -5.13 -21.69
N ILE A 32 34.92 -4.79 -22.76
CA ILE A 32 33.46 -4.76 -22.77
C ILE A 32 33.01 -6.22 -22.83
N LYS A 33 32.32 -6.69 -21.80
CA LYS A 33 31.42 -7.83 -21.93
C LYS A 33 30.00 -7.29 -21.92
N GLU A 34 29.39 -7.33 -23.10
CA GLU A 34 27.94 -7.40 -23.25
C GLU A 34 27.42 -8.51 -22.34
N TYR A 35 26.52 -8.18 -21.41
CA TYR A 35 25.74 -9.19 -20.73
C TYR A 35 24.41 -9.30 -21.46
N GLU A 36 24.36 -10.30 -22.33
CA GLU A 36 23.13 -10.77 -22.95
C GLU A 36 22.11 -11.21 -21.90
N ASP A 37 20.90 -10.77 -22.17
CA ASP A 37 19.64 -11.17 -21.59
C ASP A 37 19.50 -12.71 -21.61
N THR A 38 19.49 -13.34 -20.44
CA THR A 38 19.12 -14.76 -20.31
C THR A 38 18.06 -14.93 -19.24
N LEU A 39 16.82 -14.88 -19.71
CA LEU A 39 15.62 -15.44 -19.08
C LEU A 39 15.88 -16.86 -18.55
N LEU A 40 15.98 -17.01 -17.24
CA LEU A 40 15.90 -18.31 -16.59
C LEU A 40 14.44 -18.76 -16.51
N LYS A 41 14.11 -19.81 -17.28
CA LYS A 41 12.84 -20.53 -17.24
C LYS A 41 12.74 -21.37 -15.95
N PRO A 42 11.57 -21.48 -15.31
CA PRO A 42 11.40 -22.26 -14.09
C PRO A 42 11.21 -23.75 -14.42
N LYS A 43 12.31 -24.47 -14.57
CA LYS A 43 12.38 -25.92 -14.34
C LYS A 43 13.75 -26.19 -13.73
N ASP A 44 13.70 -26.61 -12.47
CA ASP A 44 14.70 -27.36 -11.71
C ASP A 44 14.73 -26.81 -10.28
N ILE A 45 13.94 -27.45 -9.41
CA ILE A 45 14.22 -27.80 -8.00
C ILE A 45 12.97 -28.59 -7.55
N LEU A 46 12.91 -29.84 -7.99
CA LEU A 46 12.13 -30.91 -7.36
C LEU A 46 13.17 -31.96 -6.94
N SER A 47 13.60 -31.92 -5.68
CA SER A 47 14.27 -33.03 -4.99
C SER A 47 14.51 -32.62 -3.54
N GLN A 48 13.59 -32.99 -2.65
CA GLN A 48 13.90 -33.11 -1.22
C GLN A 48 14.31 -34.56 -0.95
N PRO A 49 15.37 -34.82 -0.15
CA PRO A 49 15.59 -36.12 0.42
C PRO A 49 14.88 -36.25 1.77
N GLU A 50 14.15 -37.34 1.92
CA GLU A 50 13.71 -37.90 3.19
C GLU A 50 14.92 -38.10 4.12
N ASN A 51 14.80 -37.70 5.39
CA ASN A 51 15.44 -38.43 6.49
C ASN A 51 14.75 -38.13 7.83
N ALA A 52 14.52 -39.24 8.53
CA ALA A 52 13.77 -39.39 9.76
C ALA A 52 14.47 -38.80 11.00
N LEU A 53 13.67 -38.45 12.01
CA LEU A 53 14.11 -38.25 13.40
C LEU A 53 13.20 -39.08 14.34
N PRO A 54 13.74 -39.65 15.43
CA PRO A 54 13.17 -40.81 16.10
C PRO A 54 12.17 -40.47 17.21
N HIS A 55 11.30 -41.45 17.46
CA HIS A 55 10.33 -41.52 18.54
C HIS A 55 10.94 -41.30 19.93
N SER A 56 10.26 -40.49 20.73
CA SER A 56 10.35 -40.53 22.20
C SER A 56 8.93 -40.63 22.75
N ALA A 57 8.65 -41.77 23.37
CA ALA A 57 7.42 -42.07 24.10
C ALA A 57 7.57 -41.55 25.54
N ASN A 58 6.54 -40.85 26.02
CA ASN A 58 6.09 -40.87 27.42
C ASN A 58 4.76 -40.13 27.52
N ALA A 59 3.66 -40.87 27.48
CA ALA A 59 2.32 -40.40 27.78
C ALA A 59 1.95 -40.82 29.21
N LEU A 60 1.32 -39.92 29.96
CA LEU A 60 0.49 -40.23 31.13
C LEU A 60 -0.93 -39.73 30.85
N PRO A 61 -1.98 -40.50 31.16
CA PRO A 61 -3.33 -40.24 30.66
C PRO A 61 -4.11 -39.31 31.60
N LEU A 62 -4.79 -38.31 31.06
CA LEU A 62 -5.88 -37.61 31.75
C LEU A 62 -7.20 -37.92 31.03
N HIS A 63 -8.11 -38.44 31.84
CA HIS A 63 -9.45 -38.97 31.56
C HIS A 63 -10.24 -38.28 30.43
N GLU A 64 -10.76 -39.11 29.50
CA GLU A 64 -11.68 -38.75 28.41
C GLU A 64 -13.10 -38.34 28.88
N ASP A 65 -13.40 -38.41 30.17
CA ASP A 65 -14.76 -38.23 30.68
C ASP A 65 -15.16 -36.78 30.99
N ILE A 66 -14.27 -35.78 30.76
CA ILE A 66 -14.58 -34.35 30.98
C ILE A 66 -14.92 -33.62 29.66
N LEU A 67 -14.62 -34.21 28.50
CA LEU A 67 -14.85 -33.58 27.19
C LEU A 67 -16.30 -33.71 26.66
N VAL A 68 -17.10 -34.62 27.23
CA VAL A 68 -18.45 -34.90 26.70
C VAL A 68 -19.50 -33.91 27.19
N ASP A 69 -19.27 -33.25 28.33
CA ASP A 69 -20.23 -32.28 28.90
C ASP A 69 -20.05 -30.82 28.39
N ILE A 70 -18.94 -30.50 27.72
CA ILE A 70 -18.70 -29.15 27.16
C ILE A 70 -19.31 -28.99 25.76
N LEU A 71 -19.64 -30.08 25.07
CA LEU A 71 -20.17 -30.05 23.69
C LEU A 71 -21.71 -29.93 23.59
N SER A 72 -22.39 -29.64 24.69
CA SER A 72 -23.86 -29.52 24.73
C SER A 72 -24.32 -28.09 25.05
N GLN A 73 -23.98 -27.12 24.21
CA GLN A 73 -24.69 -25.83 24.11
C GLN A 73 -24.77 -25.40 22.63
N PRO A 74 -25.94 -24.95 22.13
CA PRO A 74 -26.09 -24.55 20.74
C PRO A 74 -25.85 -23.03 20.61
N GLU A 75 -24.70 -22.60 20.12
CA GLU A 75 -24.51 -21.21 19.71
C GLU A 75 -24.42 -21.08 18.19
N ASN A 76 -25.60 -20.74 17.67
CA ASN A 76 -25.87 -20.33 16.32
C ASN A 76 -25.35 -18.90 16.10
N HIS A 77 -24.06 -18.74 15.80
CA HIS A 77 -23.53 -17.53 15.16
C HIS A 77 -22.45 -17.93 14.16
N THR A 78 -22.89 -18.41 12.98
CA THR A 78 -22.06 -18.30 11.79
C THR A 78 -21.86 -16.80 11.48
N ILE A 79 -20.80 -16.21 12.03
CA ILE A 79 -20.25 -14.95 11.53
C ILE A 79 -19.95 -15.21 10.06
N THR A 80 -20.80 -14.72 9.18
CA THR A 80 -20.58 -14.85 7.74
C THR A 80 -19.26 -14.18 7.45
N ASN A 81 -18.27 -14.99 7.04
CA ASN A 81 -16.96 -14.55 6.59
C ASN A 81 -17.19 -13.47 5.52
N THR A 82 -17.15 -12.19 5.92
CA THR A 82 -17.56 -11.10 5.05
C THR A 82 -16.38 -10.81 4.15
N ASP A 83 -16.39 -11.42 2.96
CA ASP A 83 -15.37 -11.12 1.96
C ASP A 83 -15.55 -9.69 1.42
N ARG A 84 -14.49 -9.13 0.84
CA ARG A 84 -14.49 -7.78 0.27
C ARG A 84 -15.29 -7.70 -1.04
N SER A 85 -15.97 -8.78 -1.45
CA SER A 85 -16.71 -8.87 -2.71
C SER A 85 -18.19 -8.53 -2.60
N LYS A 86 -18.79 -8.70 -1.41
CA LYS A 86 -20.24 -8.54 -1.10
C LYS A 86 -20.93 -7.33 -1.72
N TYR A 87 -20.18 -6.28 -2.00
CA TYR A 87 -20.69 -4.95 -2.28
C TYR A 87 -20.24 -4.33 -3.61
N ARG A 88 -19.47 -5.09 -4.39
CA ARG A 88 -18.95 -4.66 -5.68
C ARG A 88 -20.09 -4.43 -6.67
N ASN A 89 -19.96 -3.39 -7.47
CA ASN A 89 -20.88 -3.02 -8.55
C ASN A 89 -20.14 -2.80 -9.88
N VAL A 90 -18.83 -3.02 -9.88
CA VAL A 90 -18.01 -3.16 -11.08
C VAL A 90 -17.35 -4.53 -11.01
N HIS A 91 -17.53 -5.33 -12.07
CA HIS A 91 -17.01 -6.68 -12.16
C HIS A 91 -16.13 -6.82 -13.38
N ILE A 92 -15.02 -7.54 -13.23
CA ILE A 92 -13.98 -7.69 -14.25
C ILE A 92 -13.93 -9.16 -14.66
N PHE A 93 -13.89 -9.39 -15.96
CA PHE A 93 -13.87 -10.71 -16.57
C PHE A 93 -12.72 -10.80 -17.58
N ASN A 94 -12.25 -12.03 -17.80
CA ASN A 94 -11.48 -12.33 -19.00
C ASN A 94 -12.48 -12.45 -20.17
N ALA A 95 -12.22 -11.76 -21.30
CA ALA A 95 -13.11 -11.85 -22.47
C ALA A 95 -13.29 -13.28 -22.99
N SER A 96 -12.29 -14.15 -22.83
CA SER A 96 -12.36 -15.58 -23.18
C SER A 96 -13.21 -16.42 -22.24
N ASN A 97 -13.51 -15.93 -21.02
CA ASN A 97 -14.44 -16.55 -20.08
C ASN A 97 -15.31 -15.50 -19.38
N ARG A 98 -16.46 -15.21 -20.00
CA ARG A 98 -17.42 -14.18 -19.53
C ARG A 98 -18.27 -14.61 -18.34
N ASN A 99 -18.22 -15.88 -17.93
CA ASN A 99 -19.08 -16.43 -16.88
C ASN A 99 -18.42 -16.45 -15.50
N THR A 100 -17.11 -16.20 -15.43
CA THR A 100 -16.35 -16.23 -14.18
C THR A 100 -15.69 -14.88 -13.94
N THR A 101 -16.17 -14.17 -12.92
CA THR A 101 -15.56 -12.91 -12.47
C THR A 101 -14.15 -13.20 -11.96
N ILE A 102 -13.14 -12.53 -12.52
CA ILE A 102 -11.76 -12.63 -12.05
C ILE A 102 -11.47 -11.67 -10.90
N SER A 103 -12.23 -10.58 -10.83
CA SER A 103 -11.97 -9.45 -9.94
C SER A 103 -13.14 -8.47 -9.96
N GLY A 104 -13.17 -7.50 -9.05
CA GLY A 104 -14.17 -6.43 -9.08
C GLY A 104 -13.94 -5.42 -7.98
N LEU A 105 -14.63 -4.29 -8.05
CA LEU A 105 -14.49 -3.23 -7.06
C LEU A 105 -15.83 -2.61 -6.70
N ILE A 106 -15.83 -1.97 -5.52
CA ILE A 106 -16.88 -1.05 -5.13
C ILE A 106 -16.53 0.29 -5.81
N LEU A 107 -17.35 0.70 -6.79
CA LEU A 107 -17.18 1.99 -7.44
C LEU A 107 -17.42 3.12 -6.45
N THR A 108 -16.40 3.93 -6.20
CA THR A 108 -16.45 5.12 -5.36
C THR A 108 -16.26 6.38 -6.21
N ASP A 109 -16.63 7.53 -5.62
CA ASP A 109 -16.60 8.81 -6.32
C ASP A 109 -15.18 9.12 -6.82
N GLY A 110 -15.06 9.59 -8.06
CA GLY A 110 -13.79 10.02 -8.67
C GLY A 110 -12.98 8.94 -9.40
N ILE A 111 -13.40 7.67 -9.40
CA ILE A 111 -12.77 6.64 -10.25
C ILE A 111 -13.08 6.92 -11.72
N THR A 112 -12.04 7.19 -12.50
CA THR A 112 -12.12 7.41 -13.95
C THR A 112 -11.77 6.14 -14.72
N ASN A 113 -12.03 6.12 -16.02
CA ASN A 113 -11.60 5.03 -16.90
C ASN A 113 -10.08 4.84 -16.87
N ALA A 114 -9.30 5.92 -16.94
CA ALA A 114 -7.84 5.85 -16.83
C ALA A 114 -7.38 5.24 -15.48
N ASN A 115 -8.03 5.59 -14.38
CA ASN A 115 -7.73 4.99 -13.08
C ASN A 115 -8.12 3.51 -13.04
N PHE A 116 -9.22 3.14 -13.68
CA PHE A 116 -9.64 1.75 -13.82
C PHE A 116 -8.66 0.90 -14.63
N TYR A 117 -8.11 1.44 -15.73
CA TYR A 117 -7.01 0.78 -16.46
C TYR A 117 -5.79 0.54 -15.56
N ALA A 118 -5.36 1.55 -14.79
CA ALA A 118 -4.25 1.40 -13.85
C ALA A 118 -4.53 0.34 -12.77
N ILE A 119 -5.77 0.23 -12.30
CA ILE A 119 -6.22 -0.83 -11.38
C ILE A 119 -6.09 -2.20 -12.05
N VAL A 120 -6.54 -2.35 -13.30
CA VAL A 120 -6.46 -3.63 -14.04
C VAL A 120 -5.00 -4.01 -14.29
N GLU A 121 -4.13 -3.07 -14.65
CA GLU A 121 -2.69 -3.27 -14.83
C GLU A 121 -1.98 -3.77 -13.56
N ILE A 122 -2.53 -3.50 -12.38
CA ILE A 122 -2.02 -4.05 -11.10
C ILE A 122 -2.49 -5.49 -10.88
N ILE A 123 -3.70 -5.82 -11.33
CA ILE A 123 -4.36 -7.11 -11.08
C ILE A 123 -3.86 -8.20 -12.03
N ILE A 124 -3.49 -7.85 -13.26
CA ILE A 124 -3.06 -8.82 -14.27
C ILE A 124 -1.56 -8.70 -14.56
N ILE A 125 -0.97 -9.80 -15.02
CA ILE A 125 0.36 -9.86 -15.63
C ILE A 125 0.13 -10.16 -17.11
N ALA A 126 0.12 -9.12 -17.93
CA ALA A 126 -0.08 -9.23 -19.37
C ALA A 126 1.24 -9.05 -20.11
N ILE A 127 1.49 -9.88 -21.12
CA ILE A 127 2.64 -9.78 -22.03
C ILE A 127 2.36 -8.92 -23.27
N SER A 128 1.11 -8.51 -23.46
CA SER A 128 0.66 -7.65 -24.55
C SER A 128 -0.30 -6.60 -24.03
N ASP A 129 -0.47 -5.51 -24.77
CA ASP A 129 -1.49 -4.51 -24.48
C ASP A 129 -2.89 -5.12 -24.45
N PHE A 130 -3.77 -4.53 -23.66
CA PHE A 130 -5.16 -4.94 -23.53
C PHE A 130 -6.11 -3.75 -23.66
N THR A 131 -7.36 -4.05 -24.00
CA THR A 131 -8.46 -3.08 -23.98
C THR A 131 -9.54 -3.54 -23.02
N LEU A 132 -10.25 -2.58 -22.44
CA LEU A 132 -11.44 -2.84 -21.64
C LEU A 132 -12.68 -2.57 -22.47
N ARG A 133 -13.66 -3.45 -22.37
CA ARG A 133 -14.98 -3.26 -22.98
C ARG A 133 -16.09 -3.48 -21.97
N ASN A 134 -17.20 -2.78 -22.12
CA ASN A 134 -18.39 -3.03 -21.30
C ASN A 134 -19.24 -4.20 -21.83
N GLU A 135 -20.38 -4.44 -21.20
CA GLU A 135 -21.36 -5.47 -21.61
C GLU A 135 -21.83 -5.34 -23.05
N SER A 136 -21.99 -4.11 -23.54
CA SER A 136 -22.40 -3.80 -24.91
C SER A 136 -21.25 -3.91 -25.93
N ASP A 137 -20.09 -4.45 -25.53
CA ASP A 137 -18.88 -4.59 -26.33
C ASP A 137 -18.29 -3.24 -26.81
N VAL A 138 -18.66 -2.14 -26.15
CA VAL A 138 -18.11 -0.81 -26.41
C VAL A 138 -16.75 -0.69 -25.74
N ILE A 139 -15.75 -0.26 -26.50
CA ILE A 139 -14.40 0.01 -26.01
C ILE A 139 -14.44 1.17 -25.03
N ILE A 140 -13.82 0.98 -23.88
CA ILE A 140 -13.67 1.99 -22.85
C ILE A 140 -12.36 2.72 -23.11
N GLU A 141 -12.45 3.99 -23.46
CA GLU A 141 -11.28 4.84 -23.67
C GLU A 141 -10.50 5.05 -22.36
N LYS A 142 -9.17 5.08 -22.45
CA LYS A 142 -8.29 5.35 -21.29
C LYS A 142 -8.25 6.86 -21.02
N ASP A 143 -9.35 7.40 -20.49
CA ASP A 143 -9.57 8.83 -20.35
C ASP A 143 -10.01 9.26 -18.93
N SER A 144 -10.29 10.55 -18.76
CA SER A 144 -10.76 11.12 -17.49
C SER A 144 -12.27 11.00 -17.28
N SER A 145 -13.00 10.30 -18.16
CA SER A 145 -14.43 10.08 -17.99
C SER A 145 -14.68 9.19 -16.76
N LEU A 146 -15.78 9.44 -16.04
CA LEU A 146 -16.12 8.67 -14.85
C LEU A 146 -16.50 7.24 -15.21
N LEU A 147 -15.91 6.28 -14.50
CA LEU A 147 -16.25 4.87 -14.64
C LEU A 147 -17.72 4.66 -14.26
N GLN A 148 -18.41 3.76 -14.97
CA GLN A 148 -19.79 3.41 -14.68
C GLN A 148 -19.86 2.06 -13.96
N PRO A 149 -20.91 1.78 -13.16
CA PRO A 149 -21.18 0.44 -12.69
C PRO A 149 -21.42 -0.52 -13.86
N GLY A 150 -21.07 -1.80 -13.69
CA GLY A 150 -21.35 -2.85 -14.68
C GLY A 150 -20.24 -3.88 -14.85
N ASN A 151 -20.41 -4.77 -15.84
CA ASN A 151 -19.41 -5.76 -16.19
C ASN A 151 -18.45 -5.23 -17.25
N TYR A 152 -17.16 -5.48 -17.02
CA TYR A 152 -16.06 -5.09 -17.90
C TYR A 152 -15.21 -6.30 -18.26
N TYR A 153 -14.77 -6.35 -19.51
CA TYR A 153 -14.09 -7.49 -20.10
C TYR A 153 -12.72 -7.06 -20.59
N ILE A 154 -11.69 -7.80 -20.16
CA ILE A 154 -10.31 -7.61 -20.60
C ILE A 154 -10.13 -8.37 -21.92
N TYR A 155 -9.86 -7.63 -22.99
CA TYR A 155 -9.50 -8.16 -24.30
C TYR A 155 -8.01 -7.95 -24.52
N ALA A 156 -7.25 -9.04 -24.52
CA ALA A 156 -5.81 -9.06 -24.81
C ALA A 156 -5.53 -10.03 -25.98
N PRO A 157 -4.61 -9.72 -26.90
CA PRO A 157 -4.21 -10.63 -27.97
C PRO A 157 -3.57 -11.93 -27.46
N GLN A 158 -2.88 -11.86 -26.32
CA GLN A 158 -2.23 -12.99 -25.67
C GLN A 158 -2.88 -13.29 -24.32
N PRO A 159 -2.76 -14.53 -23.81
CA PRO A 159 -3.14 -14.86 -22.45
C PRO A 159 -2.41 -13.98 -21.42
N PHE A 160 -3.08 -13.73 -20.30
CA PHE A 160 -2.52 -13.03 -19.16
C PHE A 160 -2.80 -13.83 -17.89
N ASP A 161 -1.92 -13.66 -16.89
CA ASP A 161 -2.08 -14.26 -15.58
C ASP A 161 -2.62 -13.23 -14.58
N LEU A 162 -3.07 -13.68 -13.42
CA LEU A 162 -3.35 -12.79 -12.29
C LEU A 162 -2.05 -12.53 -11.50
N SER A 163 -1.93 -11.31 -10.98
CA SER A 163 -0.80 -10.90 -10.16
C SER A 163 -0.61 -11.82 -8.96
N ASN A 164 0.60 -12.36 -8.84
CA ASN A 164 1.06 -13.18 -7.72
C ASN A 164 1.85 -12.36 -6.67
N GLU A 165 1.79 -11.02 -6.75
CA GLU A 165 2.46 -10.12 -5.80
C GLU A 165 2.02 -10.42 -4.35
N LEU A 166 3.01 -10.46 -3.46
CA LEU A 166 2.79 -10.73 -2.05
C LEU A 166 2.01 -9.58 -1.40
N LEU A 167 0.95 -9.95 -0.68
CA LEU A 167 0.15 -9.04 0.12
C LEU A 167 0.67 -8.99 1.55
N LEU A 168 1.12 -7.80 1.96
CA LEU A 168 1.55 -7.51 3.32
C LEU A 168 0.33 -7.07 4.15
N SER A 169 -0.18 -7.97 4.97
CA SER A 169 -1.31 -7.69 5.88
C SER A 169 -0.86 -6.71 6.96
N ARG A 170 -1.62 -5.65 7.23
CA ARG A 170 -1.23 -4.65 8.22
C ARG A 170 -2.11 -4.71 9.46
N ALA A 171 -1.49 -4.73 10.63
CA ALA A 171 -2.09 -4.29 11.88
C ALA A 171 -2.02 -2.78 12.03
N LEU A 172 -2.86 -2.24 12.93
CA LEU A 172 -2.79 -0.83 13.31
C LEU A 172 -1.37 -0.53 13.77
N SER A 173 -0.68 0.31 13.00
CA SER A 173 0.68 0.73 13.29
C SER A 173 0.66 1.81 14.37
N LEU A 174 0.25 1.44 15.59
CA LEU A 174 0.38 2.29 16.76
C LEU A 174 1.82 2.15 17.27
N GLN A 175 2.64 3.19 17.06
CA GLN A 175 3.93 3.28 17.73
C GLN A 175 3.76 3.88 19.13
N THR A 176 4.34 3.20 20.12
CA THR A 176 4.47 3.62 21.52
C THR A 176 5.95 3.81 21.85
N GLY A 177 6.25 4.68 22.83
CA GLY A 177 7.62 4.95 23.32
C GLY A 177 8.19 6.36 23.05
N THR A 178 9.14 6.77 23.90
CA THR A 178 9.76 8.12 23.94
C THR A 178 10.61 8.48 22.71
N ARG A 179 11.16 7.48 22.01
CA ARG A 179 12.04 7.63 20.85
C ARG A 179 11.30 8.06 19.56
N VAL A 180 10.00 7.78 19.51
CA VAL A 180 9.09 8.10 18.39
C VAL A 180 8.70 9.59 18.33
N GLN A 181 8.97 10.35 19.39
CA GLN A 181 8.45 11.71 19.55
C GLN A 181 8.99 12.69 18.51
N ALA A 182 10.30 12.71 18.25
CA ALA A 182 10.91 13.67 17.32
C ALA A 182 10.38 13.51 15.88
N PHE A 183 10.22 12.27 15.41
CA PHE A 183 9.68 11.98 14.08
C PHE A 183 8.19 12.26 13.98
N ARG A 184 7.43 11.90 15.03
CA ARG A 184 6.02 12.27 15.14
C ARG A 184 5.84 13.78 15.08
N ASP A 185 6.70 14.54 15.77
CA ASP A 185 6.65 16.00 15.80
C ASP A 185 7.09 16.61 14.47
N ALA A 186 8.06 16.01 13.76
CA ALA A 186 8.43 16.42 12.41
C ALA A 186 7.28 16.22 11.40
N VAL A 187 6.58 15.09 11.45
CA VAL A 187 5.39 14.83 10.62
C VAL A 187 4.26 15.81 10.96
N ARG A 188 4.02 16.05 12.25
CA ARG A 188 3.04 17.03 12.73
C ARG A 188 3.34 18.44 12.25
N LEU A 189 4.59 18.87 12.32
CA LEU A 189 5.05 20.18 11.85
C LEU A 189 4.91 20.30 10.33
N ARG A 190 5.25 19.24 9.57
CA ARG A 190 5.13 19.20 8.11
C ARG A 190 3.67 19.31 7.66
N ASP A 191 2.80 18.47 8.23
CA ASP A 191 1.44 18.28 7.75
C ASP A 191 0.46 19.27 8.36
N GLY A 192 0.55 19.51 9.67
CA GLY A 192 -0.28 20.46 10.43
C GLY A 192 -1.78 20.18 10.45
N ARG A 193 -2.22 19.08 9.83
CA ARG A 193 -3.62 18.64 9.71
C ARG A 193 -3.66 17.22 9.15
N CYS A 194 -4.83 16.58 9.20
CA CYS A 194 -4.99 15.30 8.53
C CYS A 194 -4.84 15.49 7.02
N VAL A 195 -3.89 14.76 6.41
CA VAL A 195 -3.59 14.95 4.98
C VAL A 195 -4.74 14.54 4.05
N ILE A 196 -5.65 13.67 4.52
CA ILE A 196 -6.78 13.15 3.75
C ILE A 196 -8.05 13.99 3.96
N THR A 197 -8.47 14.20 5.22
CA THR A 197 -9.71 14.96 5.51
C THR A 197 -9.50 16.47 5.47
N ARG A 198 -8.24 16.92 5.56
CA ARG A 198 -7.82 18.33 5.71
C ARG A 198 -8.28 18.98 7.01
N GLU A 199 -8.72 18.19 7.97
CA GLU A 199 -9.11 18.67 9.29
C GLU A 199 -7.88 19.08 10.09
N GLU A 200 -7.89 20.33 10.53
CA GLU A 200 -6.84 20.92 11.37
C GLU A 200 -6.93 20.37 12.79
N TYR A 201 -5.78 20.28 13.47
CA TYR A 201 -5.79 20.02 14.90
C TYR A 201 -6.19 21.31 15.62
N PHE A 202 -7.00 21.19 16.68
CA PHE A 202 -7.47 22.33 17.46
C PHE A 202 -6.70 22.45 18.79
N ASP A 203 -6.54 23.67 19.29
CA ASP A 203 -6.08 24.00 20.65
C ASP A 203 -4.72 23.40 21.05
N ASP A 204 -3.74 23.39 20.14
CA ASP A 204 -2.40 22.80 20.37
C ASP A 204 -2.43 21.32 20.81
N ASN A 205 -3.56 20.64 20.59
CA ASN A 205 -3.79 19.28 21.03
C ASN A 205 -3.84 18.32 19.84
N TRP A 206 -2.86 17.42 19.79
CA TRP A 206 -2.77 16.38 18.75
C TRP A 206 -3.67 15.17 19.01
N ARG A 207 -4.56 15.23 20.02
CA ARG A 207 -5.50 14.14 20.33
C ARG A 207 -6.32 13.80 19.09
N GLY A 208 -6.35 12.51 18.77
CA GLY A 208 -7.06 11.99 17.60
C GLY A 208 -6.26 12.08 16.29
N PHE A 209 -5.01 12.55 16.30
CA PHE A 209 -4.10 12.54 15.15
C PHE A 209 -2.89 11.64 15.38
N GLU A 210 -2.54 10.87 14.36
CA GLU A 210 -1.50 9.85 14.38
C GLU A 210 -0.58 9.97 13.16
N ALA A 211 0.71 9.72 13.37
CA ALA A 211 1.69 9.66 12.29
C ALA A 211 1.71 8.24 11.70
N ALA A 212 0.97 8.04 10.62
CA ALA A 212 0.79 6.78 9.93
C ALA A 212 1.94 6.48 8.99
N HIS A 213 2.48 5.26 9.05
CA HIS A 213 3.47 4.83 8.06
C HIS A 213 2.81 4.44 6.73
N ILE A 214 3.40 4.84 5.61
CA ILE A 214 2.97 4.44 4.27
C ILE A 214 3.37 2.98 4.04
N PHE A 215 4.66 2.67 4.23
CA PHE A 215 5.16 1.31 4.30
C PHE A 215 5.25 0.86 5.76
N PRO A 216 4.63 -0.26 6.14
CA PRO A 216 4.53 -0.71 7.53
C PRO A 216 5.88 -1.12 8.14
N LEU A 217 6.12 -0.71 9.39
CA LEU A 217 7.33 -1.04 10.14
C LEU A 217 7.49 -2.53 10.46
N ALA A 218 6.39 -3.25 10.65
CA ALA A 218 6.41 -4.70 10.92
C ALA A 218 7.14 -5.51 9.83
N TYR A 219 7.31 -4.92 8.64
CA TYR A 219 7.95 -5.53 7.49
C TYR A 219 9.31 -4.90 7.17
N GLU A 220 10.04 -4.42 8.17
CA GLU A 220 11.37 -3.81 8.00
C GLU A 220 12.35 -4.76 7.30
N GLN A 221 12.32 -6.06 7.61
CA GLN A 221 13.17 -7.03 6.92
C GLN A 221 12.84 -7.11 5.42
N TYR A 222 11.56 -7.15 5.06
CA TYR A 222 11.12 -7.14 3.66
C TYR A 222 11.52 -5.83 2.95
N TRP A 223 11.43 -4.69 3.66
CA TRP A 223 11.90 -3.39 3.20
C TRP A 223 13.39 -3.37 2.86
N ILE A 224 14.22 -3.99 3.71
CA ILE A 224 15.67 -4.11 3.51
C ILE A 224 15.97 -5.02 2.32
N GLU A 225 15.40 -6.22 2.28
CA GLU A 225 15.63 -7.22 1.22
C GLU A 225 15.28 -6.69 -0.17
N HIS A 226 14.19 -5.92 -0.26
CA HIS A 226 13.73 -5.33 -1.52
C HIS A 226 14.29 -3.93 -1.78
N ASN A 227 15.22 -3.47 -0.92
CA ASN A 227 15.90 -2.18 -1.00
C ASN A 227 14.94 -0.98 -1.14
N TYR A 228 13.79 -0.99 -0.47
CA TYR A 228 12.81 0.10 -0.60
C TYR A 228 13.31 1.43 0.00
N GLY A 229 14.33 1.36 0.86
CA GLY A 229 15.06 2.53 1.34
C GLY A 229 15.59 3.44 0.23
N ARG A 230 15.86 2.91 -0.97
CA ARG A 230 16.31 3.69 -2.13
C ARG A 230 15.36 4.81 -2.56
N TRP A 231 14.08 4.76 -2.14
CA TRP A 231 13.08 5.78 -2.48
C TRP A 231 13.05 6.97 -1.52
N ILE A 232 13.76 6.87 -0.39
CA ILE A 232 13.90 7.95 0.57
C ILE A 232 15.06 8.84 0.15
N SER A 233 14.82 10.14 0.00
CA SER A 233 15.85 11.12 -0.32
C SER A 233 16.39 11.86 0.91
N ILE A 234 15.60 11.92 1.98
CA ILE A 234 15.96 12.56 3.25
C ILE A 234 16.21 11.45 4.26
N ILE A 235 17.49 11.12 4.41
CA ILE A 235 17.98 10.08 5.30
C ILE A 235 17.85 10.61 6.74
N PRO A 236 17.17 9.88 7.65
CA PRO A 236 17.07 10.30 9.03
C PRO A 236 18.40 10.07 9.76
N ASP A 237 18.75 10.97 10.68
CA ASP A 237 19.98 10.88 11.46
C ASP A 237 19.98 9.70 12.45
N LYS A 238 18.80 9.12 12.75
CA LYS A 238 18.57 8.05 13.73
C LYS A 238 17.49 7.07 13.24
N GLU A 239 17.48 5.87 13.82
CA GLU A 239 16.38 4.87 13.72
C GLU A 239 16.10 4.28 12.34
N GLY A 240 17.04 4.41 11.40
CA GLY A 240 16.97 3.73 10.11
C GLY A 240 16.04 4.40 9.11
N ILE A 241 16.28 4.10 7.83
CA ILE A 241 15.67 4.79 6.68
C ILE A 241 14.14 4.62 6.64
N ILE A 242 13.62 3.51 7.18
CA ILE A 242 12.18 3.21 7.22
C ILE A 242 11.38 4.20 8.08
N ASN A 243 12.03 4.84 9.07
CA ASN A 243 11.43 5.84 9.96
C ASN A 243 11.46 7.26 9.37
N SER A 244 11.90 7.44 8.12
CA SER A 244 11.90 8.74 7.45
C SER A 244 10.52 9.39 7.44
N VAL A 245 10.49 10.72 7.58
CA VAL A 245 9.28 11.55 7.44
C VAL A 245 8.61 11.31 6.08
N GLN A 246 9.37 10.99 5.04
CA GLN A 246 8.85 10.67 3.70
C GLN A 246 8.11 9.32 3.60
N ASN A 247 8.21 8.48 4.64
CA ASN A 247 7.41 7.26 4.80
C ASN A 247 6.21 7.47 5.76
N ARG A 248 5.87 8.70 6.13
CA ARG A 248 4.82 8.97 7.11
C ARG A 248 3.81 10.02 6.64
N LEU A 249 2.60 9.95 7.17
CA LEU A 249 1.48 10.87 6.96
C LEU A 249 0.81 11.20 8.30
N LEU A 250 0.44 12.45 8.53
CA LEU A 250 -0.45 12.80 9.64
C LEU A 250 -1.90 12.51 9.25
N LEU A 251 -2.54 11.60 9.97
CA LEU A 251 -3.92 11.18 9.74
C LEU A 251 -4.73 11.35 11.03
N ARG A 252 -6.03 11.60 10.90
CA ARG A 252 -6.94 11.32 12.02
C ARG A 252 -6.88 9.82 12.33
N SER A 253 -6.96 9.44 13.59
CA SER A 253 -6.94 8.05 14.06
C SER A 253 -7.92 7.16 13.28
N ASP A 254 -9.16 7.60 13.10
CA ASP A 254 -10.18 6.87 12.34
C ASP A 254 -9.94 6.82 10.82
N ILE A 255 -9.03 7.63 10.28
CA ILE A 255 -8.56 7.57 8.88
C ILE A 255 -7.31 6.71 8.77
N HIS A 256 -6.43 6.78 9.77
CA HIS A 256 -5.24 5.94 9.88
C HIS A 256 -5.64 4.45 9.87
N GLN A 257 -6.67 4.08 10.63
CA GLN A 257 -7.21 2.72 10.60
C GLN A 257 -7.61 2.30 9.18
N LEU A 258 -8.38 3.14 8.46
CA LEU A 258 -8.79 2.84 7.09
C LEU A 258 -7.61 2.76 6.11
N PHE A 259 -6.57 3.57 6.32
CA PHE A 259 -5.36 3.55 5.51
C PHE A 259 -4.58 2.25 5.73
N ASP A 260 -4.34 1.87 6.98
CA ASP A 260 -3.63 0.63 7.34
C ASP A 260 -4.36 -0.62 6.86
N PHE A 261 -5.70 -0.67 6.97
CA PHE A 261 -6.51 -1.79 6.44
C PHE A 261 -6.69 -1.80 4.93
N TYR A 262 -5.99 -0.89 4.24
CA TYR A 262 -6.10 -0.66 2.81
C TYR A 262 -7.54 -0.38 2.33
N ASN A 263 -8.42 0.12 3.20
CA ASN A 263 -9.77 0.52 2.80
C ASN A 263 -9.78 1.83 1.99
N LEU A 264 -8.65 2.55 1.99
CA LEU A 264 -8.38 3.67 1.11
C LEU A 264 -6.88 3.71 0.75
N SER A 265 -6.54 4.42 -0.31
CA SER A 265 -5.15 4.73 -0.65
C SER A 265 -5.07 6.04 -1.45
N ILE A 266 -3.86 6.47 -1.78
CA ILE A 266 -3.57 7.66 -2.59
C ILE A 266 -2.87 7.20 -3.86
N ASN A 267 -3.42 7.53 -5.03
CA ASN A 267 -2.80 7.24 -6.31
C ASN A 267 -1.96 8.43 -6.80
N PRO A 268 -0.62 8.40 -6.71
CA PRO A 268 0.22 9.50 -7.16
C PRO A 268 0.17 9.72 -8.68
N ASP A 269 -0.18 8.69 -9.46
CA ASP A 269 -0.25 8.75 -10.93
C ASP A 269 -1.56 9.35 -11.45
N ASP A 270 -2.52 9.61 -10.56
CA ASP A 270 -3.79 10.26 -10.86
C ASP A 270 -3.92 11.53 -10.01
N ASN A 271 -2.90 12.39 -10.11
CA ASN A 271 -2.82 13.67 -9.40
C ASN A 271 -2.98 13.54 -7.87
N TYR A 272 -2.46 12.47 -7.27
CA TYR A 272 -2.60 12.17 -5.84
C TYR A 272 -4.06 12.03 -5.38
N LYS A 273 -4.91 11.43 -6.22
CA LYS A 273 -6.31 11.14 -5.89
C LYS A 273 -6.43 10.13 -4.76
N ILE A 274 -7.35 10.39 -3.85
CA ILE A 274 -7.76 9.50 -2.77
C ILE A 274 -8.77 8.50 -3.34
N VAL A 275 -8.39 7.22 -3.35
CA VAL A 275 -9.20 6.11 -3.85
C VAL A 275 -9.70 5.30 -2.66
N CYS A 276 -11.01 5.08 -2.57
CA CYS A 276 -11.62 4.30 -1.50
C CYS A 276 -12.12 2.95 -2.01
N PHE A 277 -11.91 1.90 -1.23
CA PHE A 277 -12.24 0.52 -1.59
C PHE A 277 -13.33 -0.10 -0.70
N SER A 278 -14.00 0.72 0.12
CA SER A 278 -15.06 0.29 1.05
C SER A 278 -16.28 1.20 0.99
N ARG A 279 -17.43 0.70 1.43
CA ARG A 279 -18.68 1.46 1.54
C ARG A 279 -18.65 2.37 2.78
N ASN A 280 -17.86 3.44 2.80
CA ASN A 280 -18.16 4.55 3.70
C ASN A 280 -17.48 5.85 3.25
N LYS A 281 -18.35 6.80 2.89
CA LYS A 281 -18.04 8.07 2.29
C LYS A 281 -17.88 9.11 3.40
N LYS A 282 -16.72 9.16 4.05
CA LYS A 282 -16.30 10.36 4.82
C LYS A 282 -16.16 11.62 3.94
N GLY A 283 -16.78 11.63 2.76
CA GLY A 283 -16.64 12.60 1.70
C GLY A 283 -15.21 12.70 1.17
N ILE A 284 -14.37 11.67 1.32
CA ILE A 284 -12.94 11.73 0.95
C ILE A 284 -12.63 11.09 -0.42
N ALA A 285 -13.47 10.18 -0.91
CA ALA A 285 -13.27 9.53 -2.20
C ALA A 285 -13.25 10.56 -3.33
N GLY A 286 -12.29 10.41 -4.25
CA GLY A 286 -12.16 11.30 -5.41
C GLY A 286 -11.58 12.68 -5.11
N LYS A 287 -11.30 13.00 -3.83
CA LYS A 287 -10.54 14.19 -3.45
C LYS A 287 -9.05 13.97 -3.72
N TYR A 288 -8.28 15.05 -3.68
CA TYR A 288 -6.85 15.05 -3.96
C TYR A 288 -6.05 15.55 -2.76
N LEU A 289 -4.81 15.08 -2.62
CA LEU A 289 -3.88 15.65 -1.64
C LEU A 289 -3.72 17.16 -1.87
N ASN A 290 -3.46 17.88 -0.79
CA ASN A 290 -3.32 19.33 -0.85
C ASN A 290 -1.94 19.74 -1.38
N GLN A 291 -1.91 20.74 -2.25
CA GLN A 291 -0.68 21.27 -2.86
C GLN A 291 0.39 21.67 -1.82
N ARG A 292 0.02 22.20 -0.66
CA ARG A 292 0.95 22.54 0.44
C ARG A 292 1.82 21.35 0.86
N LEU A 293 1.27 20.14 0.87
CA LEU A 293 2.04 18.94 1.18
C LEU A 293 2.96 18.57 0.02
N LEU A 294 2.47 18.68 -1.22
CA LEU A 294 3.19 18.30 -2.43
C LEU A 294 4.36 19.25 -2.76
N ASP A 295 4.26 20.52 -2.35
CA ASP A 295 5.33 21.51 -2.49
C ASP A 295 6.42 21.37 -1.41
N ASN A 296 6.16 20.58 -0.36
CA ASN A 296 7.13 20.39 0.72
C ASN A 296 8.22 19.40 0.26
N PRO A 297 9.53 19.71 0.41
CA PRO A 297 10.60 18.80 0.03
C PRO A 297 10.61 17.49 0.86
N GLN A 298 10.01 17.51 2.05
CA GLN A 298 9.82 16.34 2.91
C GLN A 298 8.51 15.59 2.63
N LYS A 299 7.85 15.86 1.49
CA LYS A 299 6.63 15.15 1.10
C LYS A 299 6.84 13.63 1.11
N PRO A 300 5.76 12.86 1.28
CA PRO A 300 5.76 11.43 1.02
C PRO A 300 6.46 11.05 -0.28
N ALA A 301 7.27 10.00 -0.25
CA ALA A 301 7.87 9.50 -1.48
C ALA A 301 6.78 8.91 -2.39
N ASP A 302 6.72 9.37 -3.65
CA ASP A 302 5.70 8.93 -4.61
C ASP A 302 5.72 7.41 -4.81
N GLN A 303 6.90 6.80 -4.75
CA GLN A 303 7.05 5.34 -4.88
C GLN A 303 6.42 4.58 -3.71
N LEU A 304 6.42 5.13 -2.50
CA LEU A 304 5.76 4.53 -1.34
C LEU A 304 4.24 4.65 -1.45
N LEU A 305 3.74 5.81 -1.91
CA LEU A 305 2.31 5.97 -2.19
C LEU A 305 1.85 5.00 -3.28
N ARG A 306 2.63 4.84 -4.36
CA ARG A 306 2.35 3.88 -5.43
C ARG A 306 2.37 2.44 -4.91
N TRP A 307 3.35 2.08 -4.08
CA TRP A 307 3.40 0.78 -3.43
C TRP A 307 2.13 0.53 -2.58
N HIS A 308 1.75 1.49 -1.75
CA HIS A 308 0.54 1.39 -0.91
C HIS A 308 -0.74 1.28 -1.75
N PHE A 309 -0.83 2.03 -2.85
CA PHE A 309 -1.93 1.92 -3.82
C PHE A 309 -2.01 0.54 -4.44
N ARG A 310 -0.88 -0.05 -4.86
CA ARG A 310 -0.83 -1.42 -5.38
C ARG A 310 -1.32 -2.45 -4.37
N GLN A 311 -0.83 -2.39 -3.13
CA GLN A 311 -1.28 -3.28 -2.06
C GLN A 311 -2.78 -3.13 -1.82
N ALA A 312 -3.30 -1.90 -1.78
CA ALA A 312 -4.73 -1.68 -1.58
C ALA A 312 -5.60 -2.20 -2.72
N VAL A 313 -5.16 -2.04 -3.98
CA VAL A 313 -5.83 -2.64 -5.14
C VAL A 313 -5.84 -4.17 -5.02
N LEU A 314 -4.68 -4.79 -4.76
CA LEU A 314 -4.58 -6.24 -4.65
C LEU A 314 -5.38 -6.81 -3.47
N THR A 315 -5.41 -6.10 -2.33
CA THR A 315 -6.18 -6.49 -1.14
C THR A 315 -7.68 -6.44 -1.39
N ASN A 316 -8.19 -5.43 -2.10
CA ASN A 316 -9.64 -5.22 -2.20
C ASN A 316 -10.25 -5.72 -3.50
N ILE A 317 -9.49 -5.74 -4.59
CA ILE A 317 -10.04 -5.88 -5.94
C ILE A 317 -9.72 -7.27 -6.53
N LYS A 318 -8.49 -7.78 -6.37
CA LYS A 318 -8.06 -9.09 -6.91
C LYS A 318 -8.90 -10.25 -6.35
N GLY A 319 -9.42 -11.14 -7.21
CA GLY A 319 -10.24 -12.28 -6.78
C GLY A 319 -11.46 -11.82 -5.97
N ALA A 320 -11.80 -12.50 -4.88
CA ALA A 320 -12.84 -12.06 -3.92
C ALA A 320 -12.36 -10.94 -2.95
N GLY A 321 -11.09 -10.53 -3.07
CA GLY A 321 -10.39 -9.70 -2.09
C GLY A 321 -9.91 -10.52 -0.89
N GLU A 322 -9.03 -9.90 -0.11
CA GLU A 322 -8.52 -10.50 1.13
C GLU A 322 -9.60 -10.55 2.21
N PRO A 323 -9.59 -11.56 3.10
CA PRO A 323 -10.49 -11.61 4.24
C PRO A 323 -10.44 -10.32 5.06
N ILE A 324 -11.60 -9.91 5.57
CA ILE A 324 -11.68 -8.86 6.59
C ILE A 324 -11.53 -9.55 7.94
N PHE A 325 -10.62 -9.06 8.77
CA PHE A 325 -10.43 -9.57 10.12
C PHE A 325 -11.08 -8.60 11.10
N GLU A 326 -11.99 -9.09 11.93
CA GLU A 326 -12.44 -8.39 13.12
C GLU A 326 -11.32 -8.44 14.17
N HIS A 327 -11.20 -7.36 14.94
CA HIS A 327 -10.16 -7.17 15.97
C HIS A 327 -10.75 -6.92 17.36
N ASP A 328 -12.06 -6.76 17.44
CA ASP A 328 -12.86 -6.62 18.64
C ASP A 328 -13.31 -8.00 19.14
N PHE A 329 -12.36 -8.78 19.63
CA PHE A 329 -12.67 -10.05 20.27
C PHE A 329 -13.48 -9.81 21.56
N PRO A 330 -14.60 -10.53 21.80
CA PRO A 330 -15.38 -10.37 23.02
C PRO A 330 -14.53 -10.58 24.28
N PRO A 331 -14.77 -9.82 25.36
CA PRO A 331 -14.08 -10.04 26.63
C PRO A 331 -14.25 -11.50 27.10
N GLY A 332 -13.14 -12.18 27.39
CA GLY A 332 -13.13 -13.58 27.84
C GLY A 332 -13.13 -14.63 26.72
N SER A 333 -13.15 -14.22 25.45
CA SER A 333 -12.98 -15.14 24.32
C SER A 333 -11.56 -15.73 24.26
N ASP A 334 -11.45 -16.99 23.80
CA ASP A 334 -10.16 -17.57 23.44
C ASP A 334 -9.74 -17.00 22.08
N ILE A 335 -8.96 -15.92 22.15
CA ILE A 335 -8.49 -15.18 20.97
C ILE A 335 -7.56 -16.05 20.12
N VAL A 336 -6.79 -16.96 20.74
CA VAL A 336 -5.89 -17.85 20.00
C VAL A 336 -6.71 -18.89 19.24
N SER A 337 -7.69 -19.54 19.87
CA SER A 337 -8.58 -20.48 19.17
C SER A 337 -9.34 -19.79 18.04
N SER A 338 -9.88 -18.59 18.30
CA SER A 338 -10.61 -17.80 17.31
C SER A 338 -9.75 -17.38 16.10
N ILE A 339 -8.45 -17.18 16.31
CA ILE A 339 -7.48 -16.90 15.24
C ILE A 339 -7.15 -18.17 14.45
N LEU A 340 -6.90 -19.29 15.15
CA LEU A 340 -6.56 -20.58 14.55
C LEU A 340 -7.69 -21.16 13.70
N GLU A 341 -8.94 -20.94 14.10
CA GLU A 341 -10.13 -21.39 13.37
C GLU A 341 -10.44 -20.51 12.14
N GLY A 342 -9.86 -19.31 12.06
CA GLY A 342 -10.12 -18.36 10.98
C GLY A 342 -9.18 -18.47 9.77
N PRO A 343 -9.57 -17.88 8.62
CA PRO A 343 -8.72 -17.89 7.43
C PRO A 343 -7.39 -17.15 7.69
N LYS A 344 -6.29 -17.68 7.13
CA LYS A 344 -4.94 -17.12 7.28
C LYS A 344 -4.48 -16.99 8.75
N ALA A 345 -4.82 -17.97 9.59
CA ALA A 345 -4.47 -18.05 11.01
C ALA A 345 -3.04 -17.61 11.35
N ALA A 346 -2.02 -18.08 10.61
CA ALA A 346 -0.62 -17.69 10.87
C ALA A 346 -0.40 -16.17 10.72
N LYS A 347 -0.92 -15.55 9.66
CA LYS A 347 -0.82 -14.09 9.44
C LYS A 347 -1.63 -13.30 10.46
N ARG A 348 -2.79 -13.83 10.88
CA ARG A 348 -3.62 -13.22 11.93
C ARG A 348 -2.95 -13.32 13.32
N MET A 349 -2.27 -14.43 13.59
CA MET A 349 -1.52 -14.63 14.83
C MET A 349 -0.32 -13.68 14.89
N GLU A 350 0.41 -13.55 13.79
CA GLU A 350 1.49 -12.55 13.66
C GLU A 350 0.96 -11.13 13.88
N PHE A 351 -0.13 -10.76 13.22
CA PHE A 351 -0.85 -9.49 13.40
C PHE A 351 -1.21 -9.23 14.88
N GLU A 352 -1.79 -10.23 15.56
CA GLU A 352 -2.25 -10.11 16.94
C GLU A 352 -1.08 -9.96 17.91
N LEU A 353 -0.02 -10.75 17.71
CA LEU A 353 1.21 -10.66 18.50
C LEU A 353 1.86 -9.29 18.37
N PHE A 354 2.00 -8.75 17.15
CA PHE A 354 2.56 -7.41 16.94
C PHE A 354 1.72 -6.31 17.60
N SER A 355 0.38 -6.39 17.51
CA SER A 355 -0.53 -5.43 18.13
C SER A 355 -0.44 -5.43 19.65
N ARG A 356 -0.32 -6.62 20.26
CA ARG A 356 -0.18 -6.78 21.72
C ARG A 356 1.20 -6.41 22.25
N LEU A 357 2.26 -6.76 21.52
CA LEU A 357 3.62 -6.36 21.89
C LEU A 357 3.74 -4.83 21.90
N ALA A 358 3.14 -4.13 20.93
CA ALA A 358 3.14 -2.67 20.89
C ALA A 358 2.41 -2.03 22.09
N THR A 359 1.34 -2.65 22.60
CA THR A 359 0.58 -2.14 23.77
C THR A 359 1.24 -2.50 25.11
N GLN A 360 2.03 -3.58 25.18
CA GLN A 360 2.67 -3.99 26.43
C GLN A 360 3.85 -3.10 26.84
N PHE A 361 4.46 -2.38 25.90
CA PHE A 361 5.47 -1.35 26.19
C PHE A 361 4.90 -0.07 26.83
N ASP A 362 3.58 0.11 26.89
CA ASP A 362 2.94 1.26 27.56
C ASP A 362 2.76 1.09 29.08
N LEU A 363 2.95 -0.12 29.62
CA LEU A 363 2.65 -0.42 31.04
C LEU A 363 3.89 -0.46 31.95
N THR A 364 5.08 -0.18 31.41
CA THR A 364 6.35 -0.29 32.14
C THR A 364 7.19 1.00 32.19
N GLU A 365 6.63 2.16 31.83
CA GLU A 365 7.25 3.48 32.05
C GLU A 365 6.47 4.34 33.05
#